data_AF-A0A2D4NNU3-F1
#
_entry.id   AF-A0A2D4NNU3-F1
#
_cell.length_a   1.000
_cell.length_b   1.000
_cell.length_c   1.000
_cell.angle_alpha   90.00
_cell.angle_beta   90.00
_cell.angle_gamma   90.00
#
_symmetry.space_group_name_H-M   'P 1'
#
loop_
_entity.id
_entity.type
_entity.pdbx_description
1 polymer ?
#
loop_
_entity_poly.entity_id
_entity_poly.type
_entity_poly.pdbx_seq_one_letter_code
_entity_poly.pdbx_strand_id
1 'polypeptide(L)'
;NVLKDSKNYTIPCSIKKARDIIKTIAVSSAEAERGFSQMNIICSEGRSRLTVSNITNLLTISLIGLPVQEWDPVPIVKKWLRAHHHTADNAHVKHKKTVTWDDNRKV
;
A
#
# COMPACT_ATOMS: atom_id res chain seq x y z
N ASN A 1 25.69 38.68 27.10
CA ASN A 1 25.04 37.43 27.56
C ASN A 1 23.64 37.29 26.94
N VAL A 2 23.55 37.39 25.61
CA VAL A 2 22.30 37.45 24.83
C VAL A 2 21.74 36.06 24.46
N LEU A 3 22.48 35.00 24.79
CA LEU A 3 22.10 33.62 24.50
C LEU A 3 21.31 32.96 25.65
N LYS A 4 21.15 33.62 26.81
CA LYS A 4 20.42 33.04 27.94
C LYS A 4 18.89 33.18 27.81
N ASP A 5 18.40 34.09 26.98
CA ASP A 5 16.95 34.32 26.78
C ASP A 5 16.34 33.47 25.64
N SER A 6 17.10 32.60 24.98
CA SER A 6 16.68 31.96 23.72
C SER A 6 15.73 30.76 23.86
N LYS A 7 15.22 30.45 25.06
CA LYS A 7 14.64 29.12 25.33
C LYS A 7 13.13 28.96 25.06
N ASN A 8 12.39 29.98 24.65
CA ASN A 8 10.94 29.84 24.40
C ASN A 8 10.44 30.65 23.20
N TYR A 9 11.04 30.46 22.03
CA TYR A 9 10.51 31.03 20.78
C TYR A 9 9.63 30.00 20.06
N THR A 10 8.35 30.33 19.89
CA THR A 10 7.42 29.54 19.08
C THR A 10 7.68 29.82 17.61
N ILE A 11 8.16 28.80 16.87
CA ILE A 11 8.42 28.91 15.43
C ILE A 11 7.09 29.25 14.70
N PRO A 12 7.05 30.35 13.92
CA PRO A 12 5.89 30.72 13.13
C PRO A 12 5.45 29.61 12.18
N CYS A 13 4.14 29.52 11.93
CA CYS A 13 3.55 28.50 11.06
C CYS A 13 4.14 28.54 9.64
N SER A 14 4.41 29.73 9.11
CA SER A 14 5.04 29.93 7.80
C SER A 14 6.44 29.28 7.71
N ILE A 15 7.26 29.43 8.74
CA ILE A 15 8.61 28.84 8.79
C ILE A 15 8.53 27.32 8.92
N LYS A 16 7.58 26.79 9.71
CA LYS A 16 7.35 25.34 9.78
C LYS A 16 7.00 24.77 8.40
N LYS A 17 6.04 25.42 7.71
CA LYS A 17 5.63 25.02 6.35
C LYS A 17 6.78 25.07 5.36
N ALA A 18 7.57 26.14 5.36
CA ALA A 18 8.74 26.27 4.48
C ALA A 18 9.77 25.16 4.73
N ARG A 19 10.07 24.87 6.01
CA ARG A 19 10.97 23.77 6.39
C ARG A 19 10.44 22.42 5.88
N ASP A 20 9.15 22.17 6.01
CA ASP A 20 8.57 20.89 5.60
C ASP A 20 8.60 20.73 4.07
N ILE A 21 8.40 21.81 3.30
CA ILE A 21 8.58 21.80 1.84
C ILE A 21 10.04 21.50 1.47
N ILE A 22 11.00 22.16 2.12
CA ILE A 22 12.44 21.94 1.83
C ILE A 22 12.82 20.47 2.07
N LYS A 23 12.24 19.82 3.09
CA LYS A 23 12.47 18.40 3.37
C LYS A 23 11.93 17.44 2.29
N THR A 24 11.05 17.90 1.40
CA THR A 24 10.53 17.07 0.30
C THR A 24 11.39 17.14 -0.97
N ILE A 25 12.35 18.07 -1.02
CA ILE A 25 13.22 18.23 -2.18
C ILE A 25 14.30 17.15 -2.12
N ALA A 26 14.42 16.38 -3.20
CA ALA A 26 15.47 15.38 -3.34
C ALA A 26 16.85 16.04 -3.21
N VAL A 27 17.71 15.47 -2.39
CA VAL A 27 19.03 16.03 -2.08
C VAL A 27 20.03 15.75 -3.21
N SER A 28 19.80 14.68 -3.98
CA SER A 28 20.72 14.21 -5.02
C SER A 28 20.00 13.46 -6.14
N SER A 29 20.63 13.40 -7.32
CA SER A 29 20.22 12.55 -8.44
C SER A 29 20.19 11.05 -8.09
N ALA A 30 20.93 10.64 -7.05
CA ALA A 30 20.93 9.26 -6.56
C ALA A 30 19.52 8.75 -6.17
N GLU A 31 18.63 9.65 -5.72
CA GLU A 31 17.24 9.27 -5.41
C GLU A 31 16.44 8.93 -6.67
N ALA A 32 16.71 9.63 -7.78
CA ALA A 32 16.12 9.33 -9.08
C ALA A 32 16.70 8.03 -9.67
N GLU A 33 18.01 7.83 -9.58
CA GLU A 33 18.68 6.59 -10.01
C GLU A 33 18.17 5.37 -9.25
N ARG A 34 17.91 5.51 -7.95
CA ARG A 34 17.24 4.48 -7.13
C ARG A 34 15.85 4.15 -7.71
N GLY A 35 15.08 5.16 -8.10
CA GLY A 35 13.79 4.98 -8.76
C GLY A 35 13.88 4.20 -10.07
N PHE A 36 14.84 4.55 -10.94
CA PHE A 36 15.06 3.83 -12.20
C PHE A 36 15.53 2.40 -11.99
N SER A 37 16.40 2.15 -11.01
CA SER A 37 16.82 0.80 -10.64
C SER A 37 15.64 -0.06 -10.20
N GLN A 38 14.77 0.48 -9.33
CA GLN A 38 13.53 -0.20 -8.92
C GLN A 38 12.59 -0.45 -10.09
N MET A 39 12.46 0.52 -11.00
CA MET A 39 11.64 0.35 -12.20
C MET A 39 12.16 -0.78 -13.09
N ASN A 40 13.48 -0.93 -13.24
CA ASN A 40 14.07 -2.02 -14.00
C ASN A 40 13.76 -3.40 -13.38
N ILE A 41 13.78 -3.49 -12.04
CA ILE A 41 13.34 -4.69 -11.32
C ILE A 41 11.85 -4.92 -11.52
N ILE A 42 11.02 -3.86 -11.53
CA ILE A 42 9.56 -3.92 -11.64
C ILE A 42 9.11 -4.37 -13.04
N CYS A 43 9.73 -3.81 -14.08
CA CYS A 43 9.40 -3.98 -15.49
C CYS A 43 10.24 -5.08 -16.17
N SER A 44 10.67 -6.10 -15.42
CA SER A 44 11.43 -7.23 -15.96
C SER A 44 10.63 -7.98 -17.05
N GLU A 45 11.33 -8.69 -17.95
CA GLU A 45 10.75 -9.42 -19.09
C GLU A 45 9.65 -10.45 -18.73
N GLY A 46 9.60 -10.94 -17.50
CA GLY A 46 8.52 -11.82 -17.01
C GLY A 46 7.23 -11.09 -16.57
N ARG A 47 7.26 -9.76 -16.46
CA ARG A 47 6.17 -8.89 -15.95
C ARG A 47 5.59 -7.95 -17.01
N SER A 48 5.70 -8.31 -18.29
CA SER A 48 5.29 -7.55 -19.48
C SER A 48 3.80 -7.21 -19.59
N ARG A 49 2.97 -7.56 -18.59
CA ARG A 49 1.52 -7.31 -18.56
C ARG A 49 1.08 -6.32 -17.47
N LEU A 50 2.01 -5.71 -16.74
CA LEU A 50 1.64 -4.70 -15.74
C LEU A 50 1.15 -3.43 -16.43
N THR A 51 0.00 -2.93 -16.00
CA THR A 51 -0.48 -1.61 -16.41
C THR A 51 0.39 -0.52 -15.79
N VAL A 52 0.40 0.67 -16.39
CA VAL A 52 1.10 1.84 -15.82
C VAL A 52 0.65 2.12 -14.38
N SER A 53 -0.64 2.00 -14.10
CA SER A 53 -1.19 2.15 -12.74
C SER A 53 -0.56 1.15 -11.76
N ASN A 54 -0.45 -0.11 -12.16
CA ASN A 54 0.16 -1.15 -11.31
C ASN A 54 1.66 -0.91 -11.11
N ILE A 55 2.37 -0.47 -12.13
CA ILE A 55 3.80 -0.10 -12.04
C ILE A 55 3.99 1.05 -11.06
N THR A 56 3.18 2.11 -11.17
CA THR A 56 3.22 3.26 -10.26
C THR A 56 2.94 2.86 -8.82
N ASN A 57 1.95 2.00 -8.58
CA ASN A 57 1.65 1.49 -7.25
C ASN A 57 2.84 0.71 -6.66
N LEU A 58 3.45 -0.16 -7.47
CA LEU A 58 4.59 -0.96 -7.02
C LEU A 58 5.82 -0.08 -6.75
N LEU A 59 6.12 0.90 -7.61
CA LEU A 59 7.18 1.88 -7.37
C LEU A 59 6.96 2.69 -6.09
N THR A 60 5.72 3.10 -5.84
CA THR A 60 5.34 3.84 -4.62
C THR A 60 5.61 3.01 -3.37
N ILE A 61 5.20 1.74 -3.38
CA ILE A 61 5.44 0.80 -2.29
C ILE A 61 6.94 0.57 -2.12
N SER A 62 7.69 0.36 -3.20
CA SER A 62 9.14 0.12 -3.14
C SER A 62 9.97 1.31 -2.67
N LEU A 63 9.56 2.55 -2.97
CA LEU A 63 10.34 3.76 -2.65
C LEU A 63 9.98 4.42 -1.33
N ILE A 64 8.70 4.34 -0.93
CA ILE A 64 8.11 5.07 0.20
C ILE A 64 7.47 4.12 1.22
N GLY A 65 7.13 2.89 0.81
CA GLY A 65 6.53 1.90 1.69
C GLY A 65 7.49 1.45 2.79
N LEU A 66 6.91 0.92 3.86
CA LEU A 66 7.67 0.29 4.92
C LEU A 66 8.39 -0.95 4.39
N PRO A 67 9.57 -1.30 4.94
CA PRO A 67 10.15 -2.60 4.74
C PRO A 67 9.14 -3.71 5.05
N VAL A 68 9.18 -4.81 4.30
CA VAL A 68 8.22 -5.92 4.45
C VAL A 68 8.24 -6.47 5.88
N GLN A 69 9.39 -6.44 6.54
CA GLN A 69 9.61 -6.89 7.92
C GLN A 69 8.91 -6.00 8.96
N GLU A 70 8.70 -4.72 8.65
CA GLU A 70 8.07 -3.72 9.52
C GLU A 70 6.60 -3.49 9.15
N TRP A 71 6.14 -4.06 8.04
CA TRP A 71 4.78 -3.88 7.56
C TRP A 71 3.82 -4.84 8.26
N ASP A 72 2.86 -4.29 9.03
CA ASP A 72 1.74 -5.05 9.58
C ASP A 72 0.60 -5.17 8.54
N PRO A 73 0.33 -6.38 8.00
CA PRO A 73 -0.75 -6.58 7.03
C PRO A 73 -2.14 -6.57 7.67
N VAL A 74 -2.26 -6.80 8.98
CA VAL A 74 -3.53 -7.08 9.67
C VAL A 74 -4.58 -5.98 9.49
N PRO A 75 -4.27 -4.68 9.62
CA PRO A 75 -5.26 -3.62 9.46
C PRO A 75 -5.83 -3.56 8.04
N ILE A 76 -4.97 -3.75 7.04
CA ILE A 76 -5.35 -3.71 5.63
C ILE A 76 -6.18 -4.93 5.26
N VAL A 77 -5.77 -6.14 5.68
CA VAL A 77 -6.53 -7.37 5.44
C VAL A 77 -7.92 -7.28 6.09
N LYS A 78 -8.03 -6.79 7.33
CA LYS A 78 -9.33 -6.56 7.97
C LYS A 78 -10.21 -5.56 7.22
N LYS A 79 -9.62 -4.47 6.71
CA LYS A 79 -10.35 -3.48 5.90
C LYS A 79 -10.81 -4.08 4.57
N TRP A 80 -9.95 -4.82 3.89
CA TRP A 80 -10.26 -5.47 2.62
C TRP A 80 -11.37 -6.51 2.80
N LEU A 81 -11.28 -7.35 3.84
CA LEU A 81 -12.29 -8.35 4.15
C LEU A 81 -13.66 -7.68 4.38
N ARG A 82 -13.72 -6.61 5.18
CA ARG A 82 -14.97 -5.87 5.41
C ARG A 82 -15.55 -5.22 4.16
N ALA A 83 -14.71 -4.80 3.22
CA ALA A 83 -15.14 -4.06 2.04
C ALA A 83 -15.48 -4.95 0.84
N HIS A 84 -14.84 -6.12 0.71
CA HIS A 84 -14.90 -6.96 -0.50
C HIS A 84 -15.21 -8.44 -0.24
N HIS A 85 -15.20 -8.88 1.02
CA HIS A 85 -15.72 -10.18 1.42
C HIS A 85 -16.98 -9.96 2.25
N HIS A 86 -18.12 -10.06 1.59
CA HIS A 86 -19.24 -10.65 2.29
C HIS A 86 -18.81 -12.05 2.73
N THR A 87 -19.15 -12.45 3.94
CA THR A 87 -18.89 -13.81 4.44
C THR A 87 -19.38 -14.85 3.43
N ALA A 88 -18.86 -16.09 3.49
CA ALA A 88 -19.29 -17.17 2.60
C ALA A 88 -20.81 -17.47 2.65
N ASP A 89 -21.53 -16.83 3.56
CA ASP A 89 -22.99 -16.83 3.73
C ASP A 89 -23.71 -15.83 2.82
N ASN A 90 -22.98 -15.15 1.92
CA ASN A 90 -23.58 -14.24 0.98
C ASN A 90 -24.49 -15.01 0.01
N ALA A 91 -25.77 -14.62 -0.06
CA ALA A 91 -26.82 -15.30 -0.84
C ALA A 91 -26.52 -15.46 -2.36
N HIS A 92 -25.47 -14.82 -2.87
CA HIS A 92 -24.98 -14.98 -4.25
C HIS A 92 -24.02 -16.16 -4.45
N VAL A 93 -23.50 -16.77 -3.38
CA VAL A 93 -22.80 -18.06 -3.47
C VAL A 93 -23.88 -19.13 -3.60
N LYS A 94 -24.07 -19.63 -4.82
CA LYS A 94 -24.99 -20.76 -5.06
C LYS A 94 -24.47 -21.96 -4.30
N HIS A 95 -25.07 -22.27 -3.14
CA HIS A 95 -24.86 -23.55 -2.50
C HIS A 95 -25.29 -24.64 -3.48
N LYS A 96 -24.33 -25.48 -3.90
CA LYS A 96 -24.62 -26.66 -4.69
C LYS A 96 -25.51 -27.55 -3.84
N LYS A 97 -26.78 -27.71 -4.23
CA LYS A 97 -27.69 -28.65 -3.56
C LYS A 97 -27.03 -30.03 -3.59
N THR A 98 -26.77 -30.59 -2.42
CA THR A 98 -26.36 -31.99 -2.28
C THR A 98 -27.51 -32.84 -2.80
N VAL A 99 -27.31 -33.50 -3.94
CA VAL A 99 -28.27 -34.49 -4.46
C VAL A 99 -28.19 -35.70 -3.53
N THR A 100 -29.24 -35.93 -2.76
CA THR A 100 -29.43 -37.18 -2.02
C THR A 100 -29.99 -38.22 -2.99
N TRP A 101 -29.22 -39.28 -3.25
CA TRP A 101 -29.56 -40.37 -4.18
C TRP A 101 -30.46 -41.44 -3.55
N ASP A 102 -31.51 -41.05 -2.86
CA ASP A 102 -32.46 -42.01 -2.29
C ASP A 102 -33.88 -41.52 -2.55
N ASP A 103 -34.46 -42.02 -3.65
CA ASP A 103 -35.76 -42.70 -3.67
C ASP A 103 -36.24 -42.78 -5.13
N ASN A 104 -35.86 -43.85 -5.84
CA ASN A 104 -36.60 -44.36 -7.00
C ASN A 104 -36.06 -45.76 -7.35
N ARG A 105 -36.40 -46.73 -6.49
CA ARG A 105 -36.42 -48.13 -6.89
C ARG A 105 -37.73 -48.74 -6.42
N LYS A 106 -38.83 -48.34 -7.06
CA LYS A 106 -40.08 -49.10 -7.02
C LYS A 106 -40.07 -50.07 -8.21
N VAL A 107 -40.02 -51.34 -7.84
CA VAL A 107 -40.31 -52.54 -8.64
C VAL A 107 -41.70 -52.47 -9.27
#